data_AF-A0A1Q5PT50-F1
#
_entry.id   AF-A0A1Q5PT50-F1
#
_cell.length_a   1.000
_cell.length_b   1.000
_cell.length_c   1.000
_cell.angle_alpha   90.00
_cell.angle_beta   90.00
_cell.angle_gamma   90.00
#
_symmetry.space_group_name_H-M   'P 1'
#
loop_
_entity.id
_entity.type
_entity.pdbx_description
1 polymer ?
#
loop_
_entity_poly.entity_id
_entity_poly.type
_entity_poly.pdbx_seq_one_letter_code
_entity_poly.pdbx_strand_id
1 'polypeptide(L)'
;MLLAVAGAGAAGAVARWGLEQAVRAGLRRAHRSRRGDGSRRATRAVTRLGGAADGRAPFPSAPATQVQPGGTVVVNVVGCLLAGWVAGASLPPALHLLLLTGFLGGFTTFSTAVLDLAQLATRQPGRALAVGGLTLAAAVAAARCGLALAGAAGN
;
A
#
# COMPACT_ATOMS: atom_id res chain seq x y z
N MET A 1 26.85 8.75 6.34
CA MET A 1 25.83 8.86 5.28
C MET A 1 25.05 7.55 5.08
N LEU A 2 25.69 6.41 4.79
CA LEU A 2 25.00 5.12 4.55
C LEU A 2 24.09 4.67 5.72
N LEU A 3 24.56 4.75 6.97
CA LEU A 3 23.73 4.42 8.15
C LEU A 3 22.49 5.32 8.27
N ALA A 4 22.62 6.60 7.91
CA ALA A 4 21.49 7.53 7.94
C ALA A 4 20.45 7.20 6.86
N VAL A 5 20.91 6.85 5.65
CA VAL A 5 20.02 6.40 4.56
C VAL A 5 19.31 5.10 4.93
N ALA A 6 20.02 4.14 5.52
CA ALA A 6 19.43 2.89 6.01
C ALA A 6 18.40 3.14 7.13
N GLY A 7 18.71 4.01 8.08
CA GLY A 7 17.78 4.43 9.13
C GLY A 7 16.53 5.11 8.57
N ALA A 8 16.69 5.99 7.58
CA ALA A 8 15.57 6.62 6.89
C ALA A 8 14.70 5.58 6.15
N GLY A 9 15.31 4.58 5.50
CA GLY A 9 14.60 3.47 4.89
C GLY A 9 13.79 2.63 5.89
N ALA A 10 14.37 2.31 7.05
CA ALA A 10 13.64 1.63 8.11
C ALA A 10 12.44 2.47 8.62
N ALA A 11 12.63 3.77 8.81
CA ALA A 11 11.54 4.68 9.17
C ALA A 11 10.43 4.73 8.12
N GLY A 12 10.80 4.76 6.82
CA GLY A 12 9.86 4.67 5.71
C GLY A 12 9.05 3.38 5.73
N ALA A 13 9.69 2.24 5.98
CA ALA A 13 9.02 0.94 6.07
C ALA A 13 8.03 0.86 7.25
N VAL A 14 8.38 1.45 8.40
CA VAL A 14 7.48 1.56 9.56
C VAL A 14 6.29 2.46 9.25
N ALA A 15 6.52 3.62 8.63
CA ALA A 15 5.46 4.53 8.21
C ALA A 15 4.49 3.87 7.22
N ARG A 16 5.02 3.10 6.26
CA ARG A 16 4.22 2.29 5.33
C ARG A 16 3.35 1.30 6.08
N TRP A 17 3.92 0.53 7.01
CA TRP A 17 3.18 -0.43 7.81
C TRP A 17 2.03 0.24 8.58
N GLY A 18 2.28 1.38 9.22
CA GLY A 18 1.25 2.15 9.92
C GLY A 18 0.11 2.60 9.00
N LEU A 19 0.44 3.12 7.81
CA LEU A 19 -0.54 3.60 6.83
C LEU A 19 -1.38 2.44 6.27
N GLU A 20 -0.76 1.32 5.92
CA GLU A 20 -1.49 0.12 5.49
C GLU A 20 -2.46 -0.37 6.57
N GLN A 21 -2.05 -0.37 7.84
CA GLN A 21 -2.91 -0.78 8.95
C GLN A 21 -4.11 0.14 9.13
N ALA A 22 -3.90 1.45 9.02
CA ALA A 22 -4.96 2.45 9.10
C ALA A 22 -5.99 2.26 7.97
N VAL A 23 -5.52 2.07 6.73
CA VAL A 23 -6.39 1.82 5.56
C VAL A 23 -7.19 0.53 5.76
N ARG A 24 -6.54 -0.56 6.19
CA ARG A 24 -7.22 -1.84 6.47
C ARG A 24 -8.26 -1.70 7.59
N ALA A 25 -7.97 -0.92 8.64
CA ALA A 25 -8.92 -0.64 9.71
C ALA A 25 -10.13 0.16 9.22
N GLY A 26 -9.93 1.15 8.35
CA GLY A 26 -11.00 1.89 7.68
C GLY A 26 -11.91 0.99 6.85
N LEU A 27 -11.34 0.15 5.98
CA LEU A 27 -12.10 -0.78 5.14
C LEU A 27 -12.92 -1.78 5.97
N ARG A 28 -12.36 -2.30 7.07
CA ARG A 28 -13.09 -3.18 8.01
C ARG A 28 -14.27 -2.50 8.70
N ARG A 29 -14.19 -1.18 8.95
CA ARG A 29 -15.30 -0.39 9.52
C ARG A 29 -16.41 -0.19 8.47
N ALA A 30 -16.05 0.18 7.25
CA ALA A 30 -16.99 0.35 6.14
C ALA A 30 -17.77 -0.95 5.82
N HIS A 31 -17.09 -2.10 5.80
CA HIS A 31 -17.77 -3.39 5.59
C HIS A 31 -18.71 -3.79 6.72
N ARG A 32 -18.38 -3.45 7.98
CA ARG A 32 -19.26 -3.70 9.14
C ARG A 32 -20.50 -2.82 9.11
N SER A 33 -20.37 -1.57 8.68
CA SER A 33 -21.51 -0.65 8.50
C SER A 33 -22.49 -1.12 7.43
N ARG A 34 -22.00 -1.77 6.35
CA ARG A 34 -22.85 -2.35 5.30
C ARG A 34 -23.52 -3.68 5.69
N ARG A 35 -23.13 -4.31 6.80
CA ARG A 35 -23.69 -5.59 7.31
C ARG A 35 -24.62 -5.41 8.53
N GLY A 36 -25.14 -4.21 8.77
CA GLY A 36 -26.22 -3.99 9.73
C GLY A 36 -27.57 -4.40 9.15
N ASP A 37 -28.02 -5.64 9.41
CA ASP A 37 -29.16 -5.94 10.30
C ASP A 37 -29.57 -7.43 10.24
N GLY A 38 -29.65 -8.08 9.07
CA GLY A 38 -30.28 -9.42 8.97
C GLY A 38 -29.42 -10.67 9.31
N SER A 39 -28.09 -10.63 9.15
CA SER A 39 -27.27 -11.87 9.04
C SER A 39 -26.38 -12.18 10.25
N ARG A 40 -26.63 -11.56 11.42
CA ARG A 40 -25.78 -11.75 12.61
C ARG A 40 -26.04 -13.06 13.37
N ARG A 41 -27.21 -13.69 13.19
CA ARG A 41 -27.57 -14.96 13.84
C ARG A 41 -27.04 -16.20 13.10
N ALA A 42 -27.03 -16.18 11.77
CA ALA A 42 -26.64 -17.34 10.96
C ALA A 42 -25.12 -17.65 11.00
N THR A 43 -24.27 -16.63 10.99
CA THR A 43 -22.81 -16.83 10.85
C THR A 43 -22.15 -17.37 12.12
N ARG A 44 -22.70 -17.11 13.32
CA ARG A 44 -22.13 -17.64 14.58
C ARG A 44 -22.35 -19.14 14.76
N ALA A 45 -23.34 -19.73 14.10
CA ALA A 45 -23.62 -21.16 14.17
C ALA A 45 -22.66 -22.00 13.31
N VAL A 46 -22.19 -21.47 12.18
CA VAL A 46 -21.37 -22.23 11.21
C VAL A 46 -19.90 -22.33 11.62
N THR A 47 -19.36 -21.36 12.35
CA THR A 47 -17.92 -21.31 12.68
C THR A 47 -17.50 -22.29 13.79
N ARG A 48 -18.41 -23.02 14.44
CA ARG A 48 -18.04 -24.03 15.45
C ARG A 48 -17.80 -25.45 14.92
N LEU A 49 -18.04 -25.73 13.63
CA LEU A 49 -18.03 -27.11 13.11
C LEU A 49 -16.93 -27.43 12.09
N GLY A 50 -16.04 -26.50 11.75
CA GLY A 50 -15.09 -26.66 10.63
C GLY A 50 -13.63 -26.90 11.01
N GLY A 51 -13.36 -27.50 12.17
CA GLY A 51 -12.01 -27.88 12.58
C GLY A 51 -11.68 -29.31 12.14
N ALA A 52 -10.51 -29.49 11.50
CA ALA A 52 -9.83 -30.72 11.10
C ALA A 52 -10.16 -31.32 9.72
N ALA A 53 -9.25 -31.11 8.75
CA ALA A 53 -8.81 -32.13 7.78
C ALA A 53 -7.60 -31.64 6.94
N ASP A 54 -6.55 -32.48 6.94
CA ASP A 54 -5.63 -32.83 5.84
C ASP A 54 -4.49 -31.90 5.35
N GLY A 55 -3.27 -32.24 5.78
CA GLY A 55 -2.33 -33.06 4.99
C GLY A 55 -1.77 -32.54 3.65
N ARG A 56 -0.47 -32.17 3.67
CA ARG A 56 0.47 -31.92 2.54
C ARG A 56 0.22 -30.68 1.67
N ALA A 57 1.01 -29.63 1.93
CA ALA A 57 1.46 -28.68 0.90
C ALA A 57 3.00 -28.53 1.01
N PRO A 58 3.77 -28.77 -0.07
CA PRO A 58 5.10 -28.19 -0.18
C PRO A 58 4.91 -26.68 -0.31
N PHE A 59 5.71 -25.91 0.42
CA PHE A 59 5.56 -24.48 0.71
C PHE A 59 4.53 -24.18 1.81
N PRO A 60 4.93 -23.44 2.87
CA PRO A 60 3.95 -22.84 3.75
C PRO A 60 3.08 -21.96 2.86
N SER A 61 1.80 -22.31 2.73
CA SER A 61 0.82 -21.44 2.09
C SER A 61 0.97 -20.09 2.78
N ALA A 62 1.54 -19.12 2.06
CA ALA A 62 1.59 -17.74 2.52
C ALA A 62 0.19 -17.47 3.08
N PRO A 63 0.06 -17.01 4.34
CA PRO A 63 -1.24 -16.84 4.96
C PRO A 63 -2.10 -16.15 3.92
N ALA A 64 -3.30 -16.71 3.66
CA ALA A 64 -4.25 -16.19 2.69
C ALA A 64 -4.67 -14.78 3.13
N THR A 65 -3.75 -13.87 2.98
CA THR A 65 -3.85 -12.47 3.23
C THR A 65 -4.68 -12.04 2.05
N GLN A 66 -5.95 -11.82 2.33
CA GLN A 66 -6.89 -11.30 1.38
C GLN A 66 -6.22 -10.06 0.75
N VAL A 67 -5.74 -10.21 -0.49
CA VAL A 67 -5.04 -9.15 -1.21
C VAL A 67 -6.02 -7.99 -1.28
N GLN A 68 -5.69 -6.93 -0.56
CA GLN A 68 -6.48 -5.72 -0.50
C GLN A 68 -5.58 -4.61 -1.04
N PRO A 69 -5.59 -4.40 -2.37
CA PRO A 69 -4.64 -3.48 -3.02
C PRO A 69 -4.72 -2.06 -2.46
N GLY A 70 -5.84 -1.69 -1.82
CA GLY A 70 -6.06 -0.35 -1.30
C GLY A 70 -4.95 0.17 -0.38
N GLY A 71 -4.34 -0.67 0.45
CA GLY A 71 -3.20 -0.24 1.28
C GLY A 71 -1.98 0.10 0.42
N THR A 72 -1.61 -0.82 -0.46
CA THR A 72 -0.48 -0.73 -1.39
C THR A 72 -0.62 0.43 -2.38
N VAL A 73 -1.83 0.70 -2.88
CA VAL A 73 -2.13 1.82 -3.78
C VAL A 73 -1.91 3.15 -3.05
N VAL A 74 -2.45 3.29 -1.84
CA VAL A 74 -2.36 4.53 -1.07
C VAL A 74 -0.90 4.87 -0.74
N VAL A 75 -0.11 3.91 -0.26
CA VAL A 75 1.30 4.17 0.09
C VAL A 75 2.13 4.60 -1.13
N ASN A 76 1.90 3.98 -2.29
CA ASN A 76 2.62 4.35 -3.52
C ASN A 76 2.18 5.72 -4.07
N VAL A 77 0.87 6.02 -4.09
CA VAL A 77 0.38 7.32 -4.57
C VAL A 77 0.83 8.47 -3.66
N VAL A 78 0.72 8.30 -2.33
CA VAL A 78 1.23 9.28 -1.35
C VAL A 78 2.75 9.42 -1.50
N GLY A 79 3.46 8.31 -1.70
CA GLY A 79 4.91 8.34 -1.92
C GLY A 79 5.30 9.10 -3.18
N CYS A 80 4.56 8.93 -4.29
CA CYS A 80 4.79 9.69 -5.51
C CYS A 80 4.53 11.19 -5.35
N LEU A 81 3.50 11.59 -4.59
CA LEU A 81 3.27 13.00 -4.24
C LEU A 81 4.48 13.59 -3.50
N LEU A 82 4.94 12.91 -2.46
CA LEU A 82 6.09 13.35 -1.68
C LEU A 82 7.37 13.35 -2.52
N ALA A 83 7.56 12.36 -3.39
CA ALA A 83 8.72 12.29 -4.27
C ALA A 83 8.77 13.48 -5.23
N GLY A 84 7.63 13.82 -5.83
CA GLY A 84 7.50 14.99 -6.68
C GLY A 84 7.80 16.29 -5.93
N TRP A 85 7.28 16.44 -4.71
CA TRP A 85 7.55 17.61 -3.89
C TRP A 85 9.02 17.73 -3.51
N VAL A 86 9.63 16.65 -3.02
CA VAL A 86 11.06 16.62 -2.68
C VAL A 86 11.92 16.91 -3.91
N ALA A 87 11.59 16.33 -5.07
CA ALA A 87 12.34 16.52 -6.31
C ALA A 87 12.28 17.98 -6.82
N GLY A 88 11.16 18.67 -6.62
CA GLY A 88 11.01 20.08 -7.01
C GLY A 88 11.54 21.08 -5.98
N ALA A 89 11.78 20.66 -4.74
CA ALA A 89 12.26 21.53 -3.68
C ALA A 89 13.78 21.76 -3.76
N SER A 90 14.22 22.99 -3.51
CA SER A 90 15.64 23.35 -3.40
C SER A 90 16.23 22.84 -2.07
N LEU A 91 16.51 21.54 -2.00
CA LEU A 91 17.06 20.88 -0.83
C LEU A 91 18.57 20.61 -0.99
N PRO A 92 19.34 20.62 0.11
CA PRO A 92 20.71 20.13 0.10
C PRO A 92 20.80 18.69 -0.42
N PRO A 93 21.86 18.32 -1.17
CA PRO A 93 22.01 16.98 -1.76
C PRO A 93 21.89 15.83 -0.74
N ALA A 94 22.36 16.05 0.49
CA ALA A 94 22.25 15.08 1.58
C ALA A 94 20.79 14.79 1.97
N LEU A 95 19.93 15.81 2.00
CA LEU A 95 18.51 15.63 2.30
C LEU A 95 17.76 15.00 1.15
N HIS A 96 18.14 15.30 -0.10
CA HIS A 96 17.62 14.60 -1.28
C HIS A 96 17.88 13.10 -1.21
N LEU A 97 19.12 12.69 -0.92
CA LEU A 97 19.47 11.27 -0.72
C LEU A 97 18.72 10.63 0.45
N LEU A 98 18.66 11.32 1.59
CA LEU A 98 18.00 10.80 2.79
C LEU A 98 16.49 10.59 2.56
N LEU A 99 15.83 11.53 1.90
CA LEU A 99 14.38 11.49 1.65
C LEU A 99 14.05 10.57 0.49
N LEU A 100 14.58 10.81 -0.71
CA LEU A 100 14.19 10.03 -1.90
C LEU A 100 14.68 8.59 -1.82
N THR A 101 15.98 8.40 -1.55
CA THR A 101 16.59 7.06 -1.57
C THR A 101 16.36 6.33 -0.25
N GLY A 102 16.46 7.04 0.89
CA GLY A 102 16.20 6.46 2.20
C GLY A 102 14.71 6.29 2.49
N PHE A 103 14.06 7.36 2.96
CA PHE A 103 12.69 7.29 3.46
C PHE A 103 11.68 6.82 2.42
N LEU A 104 11.61 7.49 1.26
CA LEU A 104 10.66 7.16 0.21
C LEU A 104 10.93 5.77 -0.41
N GLY A 105 12.19 5.35 -0.47
CA GLY A 105 12.59 4.00 -0.87
C GLY A 105 12.06 2.91 0.07
N GLY A 106 12.00 3.17 1.38
CA GLY A 106 11.37 2.26 2.35
C GLY A 106 9.85 2.40 2.46
N PHE A 107 9.31 3.58 2.16
CA PHE A 107 7.89 3.89 2.26
C PHE A 107 7.06 3.39 1.07
N THR A 108 7.61 3.44 -0.14
CA THR A 108 6.94 2.94 -1.35
C THR A 108 7.29 1.47 -1.61
N THR A 109 6.46 0.75 -2.35
CA THR A 109 6.73 -0.66 -2.70
C THR A 109 6.11 -1.04 -4.04
N PHE A 110 6.95 -1.18 -5.05
CA PHE A 110 6.52 -1.63 -6.37
C PHE A 110 6.28 -3.14 -6.41
N SER A 111 7.14 -3.94 -5.76
CA SER A 111 7.04 -5.40 -5.78
C SER A 111 5.74 -5.90 -5.15
N THR A 112 5.31 -5.30 -4.04
CA THR A 112 4.02 -5.63 -3.41
C THR A 112 2.85 -5.25 -4.33
N ALA A 113 2.92 -4.09 -5.00
CA ALA A 113 1.87 -3.66 -5.92
C ALA A 113 1.72 -4.63 -7.09
N VAL A 114 2.85 -5.07 -7.69
CA VAL A 114 2.84 -6.04 -8.79
C VAL A 114 2.34 -7.40 -8.33
N LEU A 115 2.74 -7.88 -7.16
CA LEU A 115 2.26 -9.16 -6.63
C LEU A 115 0.76 -9.13 -6.35
N ASP A 116 0.25 -8.03 -5.78
CA ASP A 116 -1.18 -7.82 -5.55
C ASP A 116 -1.97 -7.84 -6.88
N LEU A 117 -1.45 -7.18 -7.91
CA LEU A 117 -2.06 -7.15 -9.24
C LEU A 117 -2.00 -8.53 -9.94
N ALA A 118 -0.88 -9.23 -9.84
CA ALA A 118 -0.72 -10.57 -10.41
C ALA A 118 -1.70 -11.55 -9.75
N GLN A 119 -1.81 -11.53 -8.42
CA GLN A 119 -2.78 -12.36 -7.71
C GLN A 119 -4.22 -11.98 -8.07
N LEU A 120 -4.53 -10.70 -8.22
CA LEU A 120 -5.85 -10.26 -8.66
C LEU A 120 -6.15 -10.71 -10.11
N ALA A 121 -5.15 -10.68 -10.99
CA ALA A 121 -5.30 -11.05 -12.39
C ALA A 121 -5.65 -12.53 -12.59
N THR A 122 -5.18 -13.42 -11.70
CA THR A 122 -5.55 -14.85 -11.75
C THR A 122 -7.05 -15.10 -11.58
N ARG A 123 -7.78 -14.19 -10.92
CA ARG A 123 -9.23 -14.32 -10.65
C ARG A 123 -10.07 -13.34 -11.45
N GLN A 124 -9.56 -12.12 -11.66
CA GLN A 124 -10.28 -10.98 -12.25
C GLN A 124 -9.32 -10.10 -13.09
N PRO A 125 -8.88 -10.55 -14.28
CA PRO A 125 -7.87 -9.86 -15.09
C PRO A 125 -8.28 -8.44 -15.49
N GLY A 126 -9.54 -8.22 -15.89
CA GLY A 126 -10.04 -6.88 -16.22
C GLY A 126 -9.99 -5.91 -15.04
N ARG A 127 -10.28 -6.40 -13.83
CA ARG A 127 -10.17 -5.58 -12.61
C ARG A 127 -8.71 -5.32 -12.22
N ALA A 128 -7.83 -6.30 -12.40
CA ALA A 128 -6.40 -6.10 -12.20
C ALA A 128 -5.84 -5.02 -13.13
N LEU A 129 -6.20 -5.07 -14.42
CA LEU A 129 -5.83 -4.03 -15.39
C LEU A 129 -6.36 -2.66 -14.99
N ALA A 130 -7.64 -2.56 -14.60
CA ALA A 130 -8.23 -1.30 -14.16
C ALA A 130 -7.53 -0.74 -12.92
N VAL A 131 -7.31 -1.57 -11.88
CA VAL A 131 -6.62 -1.14 -10.65
C VAL A 131 -5.18 -0.75 -10.95
N GLY A 132 -4.45 -1.52 -11.75
CA GLY A 132 -3.07 -1.22 -12.12
C GLY A 132 -2.95 0.09 -12.90
N GLY A 133 -3.78 0.26 -13.94
CA GLY A 133 -3.81 1.47 -14.76
C GLY A 133 -4.19 2.72 -13.96
N LEU A 134 -5.24 2.62 -13.13
CA LEU A 134 -5.65 3.73 -12.26
C LEU A 134 -4.58 4.07 -11.22
N THR A 135 -3.89 3.07 -10.67
CA THR A 135 -2.80 3.29 -9.71
C THR A 135 -1.64 4.02 -10.35
N LEU A 136 -1.24 3.61 -11.56
CA LEU A 136 -0.17 4.28 -12.30
C LEU A 136 -0.55 5.72 -12.64
N ALA A 137 -1.76 5.94 -13.17
CA ALA A 137 -2.25 7.27 -13.50
C ALA A 137 -2.29 8.18 -12.25
N ALA A 138 -2.81 7.68 -11.12
CA ALA A 138 -2.85 8.41 -9.87
C ALA A 138 -1.45 8.71 -9.32
N ALA A 139 -0.51 7.77 -9.43
CA ALA A 139 0.88 7.98 -9.02
C ALA A 139 1.58 9.07 -9.85
N VAL A 140 1.40 9.06 -11.17
CA VAL A 140 1.94 10.11 -12.06
C VAL A 140 1.31 11.47 -11.75
N ALA A 141 -0.02 11.51 -11.61
CA ALA A 141 -0.73 12.75 -11.25
C ALA A 141 -0.25 13.30 -9.90
N ALA A 142 -0.12 12.43 -8.89
CA ALA A 142 0.41 12.79 -7.58
C ALA A 142 1.83 13.37 -7.67
N ALA A 143 2.73 12.74 -8.43
CA ALA A 143 4.09 13.27 -8.62
C ALA A 143 4.09 14.66 -9.28
N ARG A 144 3.25 14.88 -10.30
CA ARG A 144 3.10 16.19 -10.93
C ARG A 144 2.56 17.25 -9.97
N CYS A 145 1.57 16.88 -9.15
CA CYS A 145 1.06 17.76 -8.10
C CYS A 145 2.17 18.11 -7.10
N GLY A 146 2.99 17.13 -6.69
CA GLY A 146 4.12 17.36 -5.80
C GLY A 146 5.11 18.37 -6.35
N LEU A 147 5.50 18.21 -7.63
CA LEU A 147 6.39 19.14 -8.32
C LEU A 147 5.79 20.56 -8.38
N ALA A 148 4.49 20.68 -8.70
CA ALA A 148 3.81 21.97 -8.76
C ALA A 148 3.76 22.65 -7.38
N LEU A 149 3.50 21.90 -6.32
CA LEU A 149 3.48 22.41 -4.94
C LEU A 149 4.87 22.89 -4.48
N ALA A 150 5.94 22.21 -4.90
CA ALA A 150 7.30 22.65 -4.60
C ALA A 150 7.63 23.97 -5.32
N GLY A 151 7.24 24.09 -6.60
CA GLY A 151 7.42 25.33 -7.35
C GLY A 151 6.64 26.52 -6.76
N ALA A 152 5.42 26.29 -6.27
CA ALA A 152 4.62 27.32 -5.61
C ALA A 152 5.20 27.77 -4.25
N ALA A 153 5.99 26.92 -3.58
CA ALA A 153 6.63 27.24 -2.31
C ALA A 153 8.00 27.92 -2.45
N GLY A 154 8.60 27.88 -3.65
CA GLY A 154 9.90 28.49 -3.96
C GLY A 154 9.81 29.85 -4.65
N ASN A 155 8.59 30.33 -4.92
CA ASN A 155 8.29 31.61 -5.57
C ASN A 155 7.77 32.63 -4.55
#